data_AF-A0A157ZUI2-F1
#
_entry.id   AF-A0A157ZUI2-F1
#
_cell.length_a   1.000
_cell.length_b   1.000
_cell.length_c   1.000
_cell.angle_alpha   90.00
_cell.angle_beta   90.00
_cell.angle_gamma   90.00
#
_symmetry.space_group_name_H-M   'P 1'
#
loop_
_entity.id
_entity.type
_entity.pdbx_description
1 polymer ?
#
loop_
_entity_poly.entity_id
_entity_poly.type
_entity_poly.pdbx_seq_one_letter_code
_entity_poly.pdbx_strand_id
1 'polypeptide(L)'
;MKIAGAAVQAEGRTGVRWRVFLIMLMLISINYVDRASLSVAMPLIAKEFHIAPAVQGLILSSFFWTYAFMQIPGGMLADRFKPRIVIACATLFWGFFQGIAAVCTTATALILTRLGLGAAEAPIYPAGGKLNAMWMTRHERGRGATLLDGGAPLGAALGAVIISGLISEFGSWRTSFVVAGVGTMLAGLFAWYYTQQSA
;
A
#
# COMPACT_ATOMS: atom_id res chain seq x y z
N MET A 1 -36.96 22.08 -28.79
CA MET A 1 -37.47 21.13 -27.78
C MET A 1 -37.36 19.71 -28.34
N LYS A 2 -36.35 18.96 -27.89
CA LYS A 2 -36.23 17.48 -27.87
C LYS A 2 -34.80 17.13 -27.42
N ILE A 3 -34.58 17.22 -26.12
CA ILE A 3 -33.47 16.55 -25.42
C ILE A 3 -34.07 15.23 -24.93
N ALA A 4 -33.70 14.12 -25.56
CA ALA A 4 -34.14 12.80 -25.16
C ALA A 4 -32.96 11.82 -25.24
N GLY A 5 -32.50 11.41 -24.06
CA GLY A 5 -32.17 10.01 -23.81
C GLY A 5 -30.87 9.48 -24.40
N ALA A 6 -29.73 10.01 -23.96
CA ALA A 6 -28.46 9.26 -23.96
C ALA A 6 -28.00 9.03 -22.52
N ALA A 7 -28.87 8.47 -21.69
CA ALA A 7 -28.51 7.88 -20.39
C ALA A 7 -28.50 6.36 -20.56
N VAL A 8 -27.56 5.87 -21.35
CA VAL A 8 -27.32 4.43 -21.52
C VAL A 8 -25.93 4.16 -20.93
N GLN A 9 -25.88 3.20 -20.01
CA GLN A 9 -24.69 2.59 -19.37
C GLN A 9 -24.10 3.28 -18.13
N ALA A 10 -24.80 3.19 -17.00
CA ALA A 10 -24.17 3.21 -15.67
C ALA A 10 -24.73 2.14 -14.71
N GLU A 11 -25.35 1.08 -15.23
CA GLU A 11 -25.81 -0.07 -14.43
C GLU A 11 -24.74 -1.18 -14.36
N GLY A 12 -23.50 -0.78 -14.09
CA GLY A 12 -22.51 -1.73 -13.59
C GLY A 12 -22.92 -2.15 -12.17
N ARG A 13 -23.50 -3.35 -12.03
CA ARG A 13 -23.90 -4.02 -10.78
C ARG A 13 -23.22 -3.43 -9.53
N THR A 14 -23.98 -2.68 -8.73
CA THR A 14 -23.53 -1.92 -7.55
C THR A 14 -22.56 -2.69 -6.62
N GLY A 15 -22.72 -4.02 -6.51
CA GLY A 15 -21.85 -4.87 -5.70
C GLY A 15 -20.39 -4.96 -6.16
N VAL A 16 -20.11 -4.87 -7.47
CA VAL A 16 -18.74 -4.97 -7.99
C VAL A 16 -17.91 -3.76 -7.59
N ARG A 17 -18.51 -2.57 -7.66
CA ARG A 17 -17.88 -1.32 -7.24
C ARG A 17 -17.50 -1.35 -5.76
N TRP A 18 -18.40 -1.76 -4.87
CA TRP A 18 -18.10 -1.82 -3.44
C TRP A 18 -17.02 -2.85 -3.11
N ARG A 19 -16.98 -3.98 -3.82
CA ARG A 19 -15.90 -4.97 -3.68
C ARG A 19 -14.54 -4.41 -4.04
N VAL A 20 -14.43 -3.60 -5.10
CA VAL A 20 -13.16 -2.94 -5.45
C VAL A 20 -12.65 -2.04 -4.33
N PHE A 21 -13.54 -1.30 -3.66
CA PHE A 21 -13.15 -0.46 -2.53
C PHE A 21 -12.84 -1.23 -1.26
N LEU A 22 -13.48 -2.38 -1.03
CA LEU A 22 -13.08 -3.29 0.04
C LEU A 22 -11.67 -3.86 -0.20
N ILE A 23 -11.32 -4.14 -1.47
CA ILE A 23 -9.96 -4.53 -1.85
C ILE A 23 -8.98 -3.38 -1.59
N MET A 24 -9.35 -2.13 -1.96
CA MET A 24 -8.51 -0.97 -1.66
C MET A 24 -8.32 -0.75 -0.15
N LEU A 25 -9.38 -0.91 0.65
CA LEU A 25 -9.30 -0.88 2.10
C LEU A 25 -8.27 -1.91 2.59
N MET A 26 -8.36 -3.15 2.10
CA MET A 26 -7.42 -4.22 2.45
C MET A 26 -5.97 -3.89 2.04
N LEU A 27 -5.74 -3.36 0.83
CA LEU A 27 -4.41 -2.92 0.41
C LEU A 27 -3.84 -1.79 1.29
N ILE A 28 -4.67 -0.82 1.67
CA ILE A 28 -4.25 0.26 2.56
C ILE A 28 -4.00 -0.26 3.98
N SER A 29 -4.76 -1.27 4.43
CA SER A 29 -4.46 -1.94 5.69
C SER A 29 -3.11 -2.66 5.65
N ILE A 30 -2.81 -3.40 4.58
CA ILE A 30 -1.50 -4.03 4.38
C ILE A 30 -0.39 -2.97 4.36
N ASN A 31 -0.67 -1.79 3.78
CA ASN A 31 0.26 -0.66 3.74
C ASN A 31 0.71 -0.23 5.13
N TYR A 32 -0.24 -0.07 6.04
CA TYR A 32 0.06 0.30 7.41
C TYR A 32 0.66 -0.85 8.22
N VAL A 33 0.32 -2.11 7.92
CA VAL A 33 0.98 -3.29 8.49
C VAL A 33 2.47 -3.31 8.10
N ASP A 34 2.81 -3.05 6.84
CA ASP A 34 4.19 -3.00 6.38
C ASP A 34 4.97 -1.84 7.00
N ARG A 35 4.33 -0.68 7.19
CA ARG A 35 4.95 0.44 7.94
C ARG A 35 5.21 0.08 9.40
N ALA A 36 4.28 -0.61 10.05
CA ALA A 36 4.47 -1.10 11.41
C ALA A 36 5.59 -2.14 11.50
N SER A 37 5.82 -2.92 10.43
CA SER A 37 6.78 -4.02 10.45
C SER A 37 8.20 -3.59 10.82
N LEU A 38 8.67 -2.47 10.26
CA LEU A 38 10.00 -1.95 10.56
C LEU A 38 10.10 -1.46 12.01
N SER A 39 9.07 -0.76 12.49
CA SER A 39 9.05 -0.26 13.88
C SER A 39 9.06 -1.39 14.89
N VAL A 40 8.33 -2.47 14.64
CA VAL A 40 8.31 -3.68 15.50
C VAL A 40 9.64 -4.42 15.45
N ALA A 41 10.25 -4.54 14.26
CA ALA A 41 11.53 -5.23 14.09
C ALA A 41 12.74 -4.38 14.52
N MET A 42 12.59 -3.05 14.67
CA MET A 42 13.71 -2.13 14.91
C MET A 42 14.60 -2.51 16.12
N PRO A 43 14.07 -2.93 17.28
CA PRO A 43 14.91 -3.33 18.40
C PRO A 43 15.82 -4.54 18.07
N LEU A 44 15.32 -5.48 17.27
CA LEU A 44 16.07 -6.66 16.83
C LEU A 44 17.15 -6.26 15.81
N ILE A 45 16.77 -5.45 14.82
CA ILE A 45 17.67 -4.92 13.80
C ILE A 45 18.79 -4.07 14.42
N ALA A 46 18.44 -3.20 15.37
CA ALA A 46 19.39 -2.33 16.03
C ALA A 46 20.42 -3.11 16.86
N LYS A 47 19.99 -4.18 17.53
CA LYS A 47 20.88 -5.10 18.25
C LYS A 47 21.80 -5.84 17.30
N GLU A 48 21.28 -6.31 16.18
CA GLU A 48 22.02 -7.10 15.19
C GLU A 48 23.06 -6.28 14.42
N PHE A 49 22.70 -5.06 14.01
CA PHE A 49 23.56 -4.17 13.21
C PHE A 49 24.34 -3.16 14.08
N HIS A 50 24.22 -3.26 15.41
CA HIS A 50 24.85 -2.34 16.38
C HIS A 50 24.56 -0.85 16.08
N ILE A 51 23.29 -0.53 15.85
CA ILE A 51 22.87 0.79 15.35
C ILE A 51 22.48 1.74 16.49
N ALA A 52 23.12 2.91 16.53
CA ALA A 52 22.77 3.98 17.46
C ALA A 52 21.34 4.53 17.22
N PRO A 53 20.64 5.01 18.27
CA PRO A 53 19.27 5.51 18.15
C PRO A 53 19.07 6.59 17.06
N ALA A 54 20.06 7.46 16.86
CA ALA A 54 20.02 8.47 15.80
C ALA A 54 19.87 7.87 14.40
N VAL A 55 20.57 6.77 14.11
CA VAL A 55 20.51 6.08 12.82
C VAL A 55 19.21 5.28 12.68
N GLN A 56 18.66 4.73 13.77
CA GLN A 56 17.32 4.12 13.75
C GLN A 56 16.25 5.12 13.30
N GLY A 57 16.31 6.35 13.82
CA GLY A 57 15.46 7.46 13.39
C GLY A 57 15.63 7.82 11.92
N LEU A 58 16.85 7.79 11.39
CA LEU A 58 17.11 7.97 9.95
C LEU A 58 16.50 6.85 9.10
N ILE A 59 16.60 5.59 9.53
CA ILE A 59 15.99 4.46 8.82
C ILE A 59 14.47 4.61 8.78
N LEU A 60 13.83 4.91 9.92
CA LEU A 60 12.38 5.07 10.00
C LEU A 60 11.88 6.27 9.18
N SER A 61 12.59 7.40 9.23
CA SER A 61 12.19 8.63 8.52
C SER A 61 12.51 8.61 7.02
N SER A 62 13.45 7.78 6.56
CA SER A 62 13.81 7.70 5.14
C SER A 62 12.60 7.41 4.24
N PHE A 63 11.73 6.49 4.68
CA PHE A 63 10.45 6.19 4.03
C PHE A 63 9.60 7.46 3.81
N PHE A 64 9.44 8.28 4.87
CA PHE A 64 8.57 9.45 4.87
C PHE A 64 9.00 10.46 3.80
N TRP A 65 10.30 10.72 3.67
CA TRP A 65 10.81 11.69 2.70
C TRP A 65 10.50 11.28 1.27
N THR A 66 10.83 10.04 0.90
CA THR A 66 10.56 9.59 -0.48
C THR A 66 9.07 9.48 -0.75
N TYR A 67 8.29 9.01 0.21
CA TYR A 67 6.83 9.00 0.11
C TYR A 67 6.29 10.41 -0.14
N ALA A 68 6.71 11.40 0.64
CA ALA A 68 6.26 12.78 0.51
C ALA A 68 6.59 13.37 -0.88
N PHE A 69 7.83 13.23 -1.33
CA PHE A 69 8.24 13.74 -2.64
C PHE A 69 7.59 13.00 -3.82
N MET A 70 7.36 11.69 -3.68
CA MET A 70 6.79 10.86 -4.75
C MET A 70 5.26 10.91 -4.82
N GLN A 71 4.56 11.55 -3.86
CA GLN A 71 3.11 11.73 -3.95
C GLN A 71 2.70 12.57 -5.17
N ILE A 72 3.44 13.65 -5.49
CA ILE A 72 3.13 14.50 -6.65
C ILE A 72 3.38 13.73 -7.97
N PRO A 73 4.57 13.16 -8.23
CA PRO A 73 4.80 12.31 -9.39
C PRO A 73 3.85 11.11 -9.46
N GLY A 74 3.53 10.48 -8.32
CA GLY A 74 2.61 9.37 -8.21
C GLY A 74 1.19 9.74 -8.62
N GLY A 75 0.73 10.95 -8.26
CA GLY A 75 -0.52 11.53 -8.74
C GLY A 75 -0.52 11.77 -10.24
N MET A 76 0.53 12.40 -10.77
CA MET A 76 0.69 12.61 -12.22
C MET A 76 0.70 11.29 -12.99
N LEU A 77 1.32 10.24 -12.43
CA LEU A 77 1.33 8.90 -12.99
C LEU A 77 -0.08 8.28 -12.99
N ALA A 78 -0.82 8.41 -11.88
CA ALA A 78 -2.22 8.00 -11.80
C ALA A 78 -3.10 8.77 -12.78
N ASP A 79 -2.77 10.02 -13.09
CA ASP A 79 -3.48 10.84 -14.07
C ASP A 79 -3.24 10.38 -15.50
N ARG A 80 -1.99 10.06 -15.84
CA ARG A 80 -1.59 9.65 -17.19
C ARG A 80 -1.92 8.19 -17.52
N PHE A 81 -1.87 7.30 -16.53
CA PHE A 81 -2.10 5.86 -16.72
C PHE A 81 -3.43 5.40 -16.11
N LYS A 82 -3.84 4.16 -16.40
CA LYS A 82 -5.05 3.57 -15.78
C LYS A 82 -4.78 3.35 -14.28
N PRO A 83 -5.62 3.85 -13.35
CA PRO A 83 -5.38 3.73 -11.89
C PRO A 83 -5.11 2.30 -11.43
N ARG A 84 -5.84 1.33 -11.98
CA ARG A 84 -5.61 -0.10 -11.73
C ARG A 84 -4.19 -0.58 -12.04
N ILE A 85 -3.58 -0.11 -13.14
CA ILE A 85 -2.21 -0.50 -13.52
C ILE A 85 -1.24 0.09 -12.52
N VAL A 86 -1.44 1.36 -12.17
CA VAL A 86 -0.59 2.08 -11.22
C VAL A 86 -0.61 1.38 -9.86
N ILE A 87 -1.78 0.97 -9.37
CA ILE A 87 -1.91 0.24 -8.10
C ILE A 87 -1.25 -1.14 -8.17
N ALA A 88 -1.41 -1.87 -9.27
CA ALA A 88 -0.78 -3.17 -9.45
C ALA A 88 0.76 -3.08 -9.49
N CYS A 89 1.30 -2.12 -10.26
CA CYS A 89 2.73 -1.88 -10.30
C CYS A 89 3.27 -1.42 -8.93
N ALA A 90 2.56 -0.49 -8.27
CA ALA A 90 2.91 0.01 -6.94
C ALA A 90 3.02 -1.13 -5.92
N THR A 91 2.01 -1.99 -5.83
CA THR A 91 1.98 -3.14 -4.90
C THR A 91 3.07 -4.18 -5.19
N LEU A 92 3.42 -4.41 -6.46
CA LEU A 92 4.54 -5.27 -6.83
C LEU A 92 5.89 -4.71 -6.40
N PHE A 93 6.17 -3.44 -6.70
CA PHE A 93 7.43 -2.80 -6.31
C PHE A 93 7.53 -2.63 -4.79
N TRP A 94 6.42 -2.27 -4.15
CA TRP A 94 6.32 -2.17 -2.70
C TRP A 94 6.66 -3.52 -2.04
N GLY A 95 5.97 -4.60 -2.41
CA GLY A 95 6.26 -5.92 -1.85
C GLY A 95 7.69 -6.41 -2.16
N PHE A 96 8.24 -6.07 -3.32
CA PHE A 96 9.65 -6.33 -3.65
C PHE A 96 10.62 -5.62 -2.70
N PHE A 97 10.45 -4.31 -2.46
CA PHE A 97 11.29 -3.55 -1.53
C PHE A 97 11.13 -4.00 -0.07
N GLN A 98 9.93 -4.46 0.29
CA GLN A 98 9.69 -5.05 1.60
C GLN A 98 10.43 -6.40 1.74
N GLY A 99 10.36 -7.26 0.72
CA GLY A 99 11.05 -8.55 0.72
C GLY A 99 12.58 -8.42 0.68
N ILE A 100 13.13 -7.53 -0.14
CA ILE A 100 14.59 -7.35 -0.23
C ILE A 100 15.19 -6.74 1.04
N ALA A 101 14.39 -6.03 1.86
CA ALA A 101 14.83 -5.56 3.17
C ALA A 101 15.22 -6.70 4.12
N ALA A 102 14.65 -7.90 3.93
CA ALA A 102 14.98 -9.08 4.71
C ALA A 102 16.42 -9.57 4.48
N VAL A 103 16.99 -9.33 3.29
CA VAL A 103 18.37 -9.76 2.98
C VAL A 103 19.40 -8.68 3.30
N CYS A 104 18.96 -7.50 3.76
CA CYS A 104 19.87 -6.45 4.17
C CYS A 104 20.67 -6.85 5.42
N THR A 105 21.93 -6.43 5.45
CA THR A 105 22.88 -6.66 6.55
C THR A 105 23.49 -5.36 7.08
N THR A 106 23.16 -4.22 6.48
CA THR A 106 23.68 -2.90 6.86
C THR A 106 22.57 -1.88 6.98
N ALA A 107 22.77 -0.87 7.84
CA ALA A 107 21.84 0.25 8.00
C ALA A 107 21.60 0.98 6.67
N THR A 108 22.65 1.22 5.88
CA THR A 108 22.55 1.90 4.59
C THR A 108 21.71 1.11 3.59
N ALA A 109 21.90 -0.21 3.50
CA ALA A 109 21.06 -1.04 2.64
C ALA A 109 19.58 -0.96 3.07
N LEU A 110 19.32 -0.99 4.38
CA LEU A 110 17.96 -0.87 4.90
C LEU A 110 17.34 0.49 4.57
N ILE A 111 18.09 1.59 4.69
CA ILE A 111 17.66 2.93 4.24
C ILE A 111 17.27 2.91 2.76
N LEU A 112 18.11 2.34 1.89
CA LEU A 112 17.81 2.28 0.45
C LEU A 112 16.51 1.51 0.17
N THR A 113 16.29 0.38 0.86
CA THR A 113 15.02 -0.34 0.72
C THR A 113 13.83 0.48 1.21
N ARG A 114 13.98 1.28 2.27
CA ARG A 114 12.91 2.14 2.79
C ARG A 114 12.60 3.33 1.88
N LEU A 115 13.61 3.92 1.26
CA LEU A 115 13.42 4.94 0.22
C LEU A 115 12.65 4.35 -0.96
N GLY A 116 13.04 3.16 -1.44
CA GLY A 116 12.35 2.45 -2.51
C GLY A 116 10.90 2.09 -2.15
N LEU A 117 10.68 1.62 -0.92
CA LEU A 117 9.35 1.36 -0.36
C LEU A 117 8.47 2.63 -0.39
N GLY A 118 9.00 3.75 0.09
CA GLY A 118 8.29 5.04 0.09
C GLY A 118 7.92 5.52 -1.30
N ALA A 119 8.83 5.37 -2.27
CA ALA A 119 8.55 5.69 -3.67
C ALA A 119 7.45 4.79 -4.27
N ALA A 120 7.50 3.49 -3.99
CA ALA A 120 6.55 2.51 -4.52
C ALA A 120 5.15 2.64 -3.91
N GLU A 121 5.05 3.01 -2.63
CA GLU A 121 3.76 3.19 -1.94
C GLU A 121 3.07 4.52 -2.30
N ALA A 122 3.81 5.56 -2.64
CA ALA A 122 3.27 6.91 -2.86
C ALA A 122 2.09 7.02 -3.84
N PRO A 123 2.03 6.27 -4.96
CA PRO A 123 0.93 6.39 -5.91
C PRO A 123 -0.40 5.77 -5.44
N ILE A 124 -0.42 4.98 -4.36
CA ILE A 124 -1.61 4.22 -3.93
C ILE A 124 -2.78 5.16 -3.60
N TYR A 125 -2.55 6.19 -2.79
CA TYR A 125 -3.60 7.14 -2.40
C TYR A 125 -4.09 8.00 -3.57
N PRO A 126 -3.24 8.63 -4.40
CA PRO A 126 -3.68 9.33 -5.60
C PRO A 126 -4.47 8.44 -6.58
N ALA A 127 -3.99 7.22 -6.84
CA ALA A 127 -4.68 6.28 -7.72
C ALA A 127 -6.02 5.82 -7.14
N GLY A 128 -6.10 5.57 -5.83
CA GLY A 128 -7.33 5.26 -5.12
C GLY A 128 -8.34 6.41 -5.16
N GLY A 129 -7.88 7.65 -4.96
CA GLY A 129 -8.71 8.85 -5.09
C GLY A 129 -9.28 9.03 -6.50
N LYS A 130 -8.47 8.81 -7.53
CA LYS A 130 -8.93 8.83 -8.93
C LYS A 130 -9.91 7.71 -9.23
N LEU A 131 -9.64 6.49 -8.74
CA LEU A 131 -10.57 5.37 -8.84
C LEU A 131 -11.91 5.72 -8.19
N ASN A 132 -11.88 6.43 -7.06
CA ASN A 132 -13.07 6.90 -6.38
C ASN A 132 -13.87 7.92 -7.18
N ALA A 133 -13.19 8.92 -7.75
CA ALA A 133 -13.83 9.90 -8.62
C ALA A 133 -14.48 9.26 -9.87
N MET A 134 -13.86 8.22 -10.42
CA MET A 134 -14.31 7.53 -11.63
C MET A 134 -15.47 6.55 -11.39
N TRP A 135 -15.45 5.79 -10.29
CA TRP A 135 -16.41 4.70 -10.07
C TRP A 135 -17.60 5.11 -9.18
N MET A 136 -17.42 6.04 -8.24
CA MET A 136 -18.48 6.44 -7.32
C MET A 136 -19.30 7.62 -7.87
N THR A 137 -20.62 7.54 -7.67
CA THR A 137 -21.52 8.68 -7.94
C THR A 137 -21.24 9.81 -6.96
N ARG A 138 -21.64 11.04 -7.29
CA ARG A 138 -21.36 12.24 -6.49
C ARG A 138 -21.80 12.10 -5.01
N HIS A 139 -22.88 11.38 -4.74
CA HIS A 139 -23.40 11.14 -3.40
C HIS A 139 -22.69 10.01 -2.64
N GLU A 140 -22.02 9.10 -3.35
CA GLU A 140 -21.36 7.92 -2.76
C GLU A 140 -19.84 8.09 -2.62
N ARG A 141 -19.25 9.10 -3.27
CA ARG A 141 -17.81 9.40 -3.18
C ARG A 141 -17.29 9.54 -1.77
N GLY A 142 -18.09 10.13 -0.86
CA GLY A 142 -17.74 10.23 0.56
C GLY A 142 -17.54 8.85 1.20
N ARG A 143 -18.46 7.92 0.94
CA ARG A 143 -18.37 6.54 1.45
C ARG A 143 -17.18 5.78 0.83
N GLY A 144 -16.91 5.98 -0.45
CA GLY A 144 -15.73 5.44 -1.10
C GLY A 144 -14.42 5.95 -0.49
N ALA A 145 -14.35 7.25 -0.20
CA ALA A 145 -13.20 7.86 0.46
C ALA A 145 -13.02 7.33 1.89
N THR A 146 -14.11 7.16 2.66
CA THR A 146 -14.01 6.58 4.00
C THR A 146 -13.55 5.13 4.01
N LEU A 147 -13.87 4.34 2.97
CA LEU A 147 -13.35 2.97 2.86
C LEU A 147 -11.85 2.96 2.53
N LEU A 148 -11.40 3.86 1.65
CA LEU A 148 -9.98 4.05 1.37
C LEU A 148 -9.23 4.45 2.65
N ASP A 149 -9.64 5.53 3.30
CA ASP A 149 -8.96 6.04 4.49
C ASP A 149 -9.11 5.12 5.70
N GLY A 150 -10.22 4.39 5.80
CA GLY A 150 -10.49 3.43 6.87
C GLY A 150 -9.51 2.26 6.91
N GLY A 151 -8.82 1.97 5.81
CA GLY A 151 -7.76 0.96 5.78
C GLY A 151 -6.58 1.31 6.69
N ALA A 152 -6.26 2.60 6.84
CA ALA A 152 -5.12 3.09 7.61
C ALA A 152 -5.23 2.77 9.12
N PRO A 153 -6.30 3.16 9.84
CA PRO A 153 -6.44 2.83 11.25
C PRO A 153 -6.56 1.32 11.47
N LEU A 154 -7.20 0.59 10.55
CA LEU A 154 -7.30 -0.88 10.63
C LEU A 154 -5.91 -1.54 10.53
N GLY A 155 -5.11 -1.13 9.56
CA GLY A 155 -3.74 -1.61 9.40
C GLY A 155 -2.83 -1.20 10.55
N ALA A 156 -2.98 0.02 11.09
CA ALA A 156 -2.20 0.48 12.24
C ALA A 156 -2.52 -0.33 13.51
N ALA A 157 -3.81 -0.62 13.74
CA ALA A 157 -4.26 -1.40 14.89
C ALA A 157 -3.78 -2.86 14.83
N LEU A 158 -3.83 -3.47 13.64
CA LEU A 158 -3.45 -4.87 13.47
C LEU A 158 -1.96 -5.07 13.20
N GLY A 159 -1.26 -4.07 12.67
CA GLY A 159 0.10 -4.19 12.16
C GLY A 159 1.10 -4.71 13.19
N ALA A 160 1.08 -4.15 14.40
CA ALA A 160 1.96 -4.61 15.46
C ALA A 160 1.68 -6.06 15.88
N VAL A 161 0.40 -6.45 15.97
CA VAL A 161 -0.02 -7.80 16.35
C VAL A 161 0.37 -8.82 15.28
N ILE A 162 0.07 -8.52 14.02
CA ILE A 162 0.38 -9.42 12.88
C ILE A 162 1.91 -9.60 12.76
N ILE A 163 2.67 -8.51 12.74
CA ILE A 163 4.13 -8.62 12.55
C ILE A 163 4.79 -9.26 13.77
N SER A 164 4.39 -8.89 15.00
CA SER A 164 4.92 -9.54 16.20
C SER A 164 4.63 -11.04 16.22
N GLY A 165 3.41 -11.44 15.85
CA GLY A 165 3.04 -12.85 15.67
C GLY A 165 3.93 -13.55 14.64
N LEU A 166 4.15 -12.95 13.47
CA LEU A 166 5.05 -13.50 12.45
C LEU A 166 6.50 -13.62 12.96
N ILE A 167 6.99 -12.64 13.72
CA ILE A 167 8.34 -12.70 14.29
C ILE A 167 8.44 -13.84 15.31
N SER A 168 7.42 -14.02 16.15
CA SER A 168 7.38 -15.07 17.17
C SER A 168 7.30 -16.48 16.55
N GLU A 169 6.47 -16.66 15.52
CA GLU A 169 6.28 -17.97 14.86
C GLU A 169 7.52 -18.41 14.07
N PHE A 170 8.13 -17.49 13.32
CA PHE A 170 9.28 -17.81 12.47
C PHE A 170 10.64 -17.57 13.15
N GLY A 171 10.66 -16.96 14.34
CA GLY A 171 11.87 -16.66 15.10
C GLY A 171 12.80 -15.62 14.46
N SER A 172 12.37 -14.93 13.39
CA SER A 172 13.21 -14.00 12.65
C SER A 172 12.40 -12.85 12.04
N TRP A 173 12.91 -11.63 12.16
CA TRP A 173 12.31 -10.46 11.52
C TRP A 173 12.44 -10.49 9.99
N ARG A 174 13.46 -11.17 9.48
CA ARG A 174 13.70 -11.29 8.04
C ARG A 174 12.60 -12.08 7.36
N THR A 175 12.24 -13.22 7.92
CA THR A 175 11.14 -14.05 7.40
C THR A 175 9.82 -13.30 7.47
N SER A 176 9.57 -12.52 8.52
CA SER A 176 8.38 -11.68 8.61
C SER A 176 8.31 -10.65 7.47
N PHE A 177 9.44 -10.01 7.10
CA PHE A 177 9.48 -9.07 5.97
C PHE A 177 9.28 -9.75 4.62
N VAL A 178 9.84 -10.95 4.42
CA VAL A 178 9.60 -11.74 3.19
C VAL A 178 8.13 -12.12 3.09
N VAL A 179 7.54 -12.67 4.16
CA VAL A 179 6.13 -13.07 4.19
C VAL A 179 5.21 -11.88 3.94
N ALA A 180 5.48 -10.75 4.58
CA ALA A 180 4.71 -9.52 4.39
C ALA A 180 4.84 -9.01 2.94
N GLY A 181 6.06 -8.93 2.40
CA GLY A 181 6.31 -8.49 1.02
C GLY A 181 5.65 -9.39 -0.02
N VAL A 182 5.75 -10.72 0.12
CA VAL A 182 5.06 -11.67 -0.77
C VAL A 182 3.54 -11.54 -0.63
N GLY A 183 3.03 -11.41 0.59
CA GLY A 183 1.60 -11.17 0.84
C GLY A 183 1.09 -9.91 0.13
N THR A 184 1.84 -8.82 0.21
CA THR A 184 1.56 -7.55 -0.50
C THR A 184 1.53 -7.74 -2.01
N MET A 185 2.51 -8.45 -2.59
CA MET A 185 2.53 -8.73 -4.03
C MET A 185 1.32 -9.58 -4.47
N LEU A 186 0.98 -10.61 -3.71
CA LEU A 186 -0.17 -11.47 -4.00
C LEU A 186 -1.50 -10.70 -3.87
N ALA A 187 -1.65 -9.85 -2.86
CA ALA A 187 -2.81 -8.98 -2.69
C ALA A 187 -2.94 -7.98 -3.85
N GLY A 188 -1.82 -7.42 -4.31
CA GLY A 188 -1.75 -6.56 -5.50
C GLY A 188 -2.16 -7.26 -6.78
N LEU A 189 -1.64 -8.47 -7.03
CA LEU A 189 -2.01 -9.30 -8.18
C LEU A 189 -3.48 -9.70 -8.15
N PHE A 190 -4.00 -10.05 -6.97
CA PHE A 190 -5.42 -10.34 -6.78
C PHE A 190 -6.29 -9.12 -7.09
N ALA A 191 -5.92 -7.94 -6.59
CA ALA A 191 -6.61 -6.69 -6.89
C ALA A 191 -6.62 -6.37 -8.38
N TRP A 192 -5.49 -6.58 -9.05
CA TRP A 192 -5.35 -6.42 -10.49
C TRP A 192 -6.25 -7.39 -11.28
N TYR A 193 -6.19 -8.69 -10.98
CA TYR A 193 -7.00 -9.72 -11.63
C TYR A 193 -8.50 -9.47 -11.46
N TYR A 194 -8.92 -9.09 -10.24
CA TYR A 194 -10.31 -8.81 -9.93
C TYR A 194 -10.84 -7.57 -10.65
N THR A 195 -10.05 -6.50 -10.69
CA THR A 195 -10.41 -5.25 -11.38
C THR A 195 -10.38 -5.36 -12.91
N GLN A 196 -9.76 -6.40 -13.48
CA GLN A 196 -9.86 -6.71 -14.90
C GLN A 196 -11.17 -7.42 -15.26
N GLN A 197 -11.57 -8.45 -14.51
CA GLN A 197 -12.84 -9.17 -14.76
C GLN A 197 -14.10 -8.31 -14.54
N SER A 198 -13.95 -7.26 -13.75
CA SER A 198 -15.03 -6.36 -13.36
C SER A 198 -15.28 -5.22 -14.35
N ALA A 199 -14.47 -5.10 -15.41
CA ALA A 199 -14.51 -4.03 -16.41
C ALA A 199 -14.96 -4.58 -17.76
#